data_AF-A0A3M2SI66-F1
#
_entry.id   AF-A0A3M2SI66-F1
#
_cell.length_a   1.000
_cell.length_b   1.000
_cell.length_c   1.000
_cell.angle_alpha   90.00
_cell.angle_beta   90.00
_cell.angle_gamma   90.00
#
_symmetry.space_group_name_H-M   'P 1'
#
loop_
_entity.id
_entity.type
_entity.pdbx_description
1 polymer ?
#
loop_
_entity_poly.entity_id
_entity_poly.type
_entity_poly.pdbx_seq_one_letter_code
_entity_poly.pdbx_strand_id
1 'polypeptide(L)'
;MFDYLAATKRTDIGEFARSYAHGLRPDEGAEYDQLIEINLSELEPYINGPFTPDLGTPISKFSQAVKENGWPDELKVGLIGSCTNSSYEDMSRAASIARDALNHGIKAKAAFTVTPGSEQIRATIERDGQLQTFEEFGGMVLANACGPCIGQWDRRDVKKGTANSIISSYNRNFTGRNDGNPATHSFVASPDMVVALTIAGSLHFNPLTDTLKDKDGKEFKLAPPTGDGLPVRGYDPGQDTYQAPPKDRASVTVDVSPTSDRLQILTPFQPWDGKDAKDLPILIKAKGKTTTDHISMAGPWLKYRGHLDNISNNMLIGAINEANDEANKIHNFTNGEWGAVPAVARDYKAKGIKWVVIGDWNYGEGSSREHAALEPRHLGGLAIITRSFARIHETNLKKQGMLPLTFTDPADYDKIRPDDKVDLLCTKLEVGKPFPMIVHPADGSPSFEISLSHTFNEPQIEWFKNGSALNTMAKAAKN
;
A
#
# COMPACT_ATOMS: atom_id res chain seq x y z
N MET A 1 5.82 -15.40 -22.94
CA MET A 1 4.64 -14.52 -23.14
C MET A 1 3.66 -15.07 -24.17
N PHE A 2 4.09 -15.47 -25.38
CA PHE A 2 3.17 -16.02 -26.40
C PHE A 2 2.32 -17.18 -25.89
N ASP A 3 2.92 -18.16 -25.21
CA ASP A 3 2.20 -19.35 -24.73
C ASP A 3 1.10 -18.98 -23.71
N TYR A 4 1.34 -17.97 -22.88
CA TYR A 4 0.32 -17.43 -21.97
C TYR A 4 -0.82 -16.73 -22.74
N LEU A 5 -0.50 -15.92 -23.76
CA LEU A 5 -1.52 -15.31 -24.62
C LEU A 5 -2.37 -16.37 -25.33
N ALA A 6 -1.73 -17.42 -25.87
CA ALA A 6 -2.43 -18.54 -26.50
C ALA A 6 -3.32 -19.30 -25.49
N ALA A 7 -2.80 -19.63 -24.31
CA ALA A 7 -3.55 -20.31 -23.25
C ALA A 7 -4.77 -19.51 -22.77
N THR A 8 -4.71 -18.18 -22.89
CA THR A 8 -5.81 -17.26 -22.56
C THR A 8 -6.61 -16.80 -23.78
N LYS A 9 -6.59 -17.58 -24.88
CA LYS A 9 -7.38 -17.38 -26.10
C LYS A 9 -7.10 -16.05 -26.83
N ARG A 10 -5.85 -15.59 -26.81
CA ARG A 10 -5.36 -14.34 -27.42
C ARG A 10 -4.20 -14.58 -28.39
N THR A 11 -4.29 -15.68 -29.16
CA THR A 11 -3.24 -16.09 -30.11
C THR A 11 -3.00 -15.03 -31.19
N ASP A 12 -4.06 -14.41 -31.68
CA ASP A 12 -4.04 -13.30 -32.64
C ASP A 12 -3.17 -12.12 -32.17
N ILE A 13 -3.31 -11.73 -30.89
CA ILE A 13 -2.45 -10.71 -30.28
C ILE A 13 -1.00 -11.18 -30.25
N GLY A 14 -0.76 -12.43 -29.87
CA GLY A 14 0.59 -13.00 -29.82
C GLY A 14 1.27 -13.07 -31.19
N GLU A 15 0.53 -13.44 -32.23
CA GLU A 15 1.01 -13.50 -33.61
C GLU A 15 1.29 -12.10 -34.16
N PHE A 16 0.36 -11.15 -33.94
CA PHE A 16 0.54 -9.77 -34.35
C PHE A 16 1.76 -9.13 -33.65
N ALA A 17 1.91 -9.32 -32.34
CA ALA A 17 3.05 -8.80 -31.58
C ALA A 17 4.40 -9.29 -32.10
N ARG A 18 4.49 -10.52 -32.62
CA ARG A 18 5.72 -11.05 -33.23
C ARG A 18 6.15 -10.28 -34.47
N SER A 19 5.20 -9.76 -35.26
CA SER A 19 5.52 -8.90 -36.41
C SER A 19 6.16 -7.56 -36.00
N TYR A 20 5.99 -7.15 -34.73
CA TYR A 20 6.59 -5.96 -34.13
C TYR A 20 7.68 -6.27 -33.09
N ALA A 21 8.21 -7.50 -33.06
CA ALA A 21 9.12 -7.94 -31.99
C ALA A 21 10.35 -7.04 -31.80
N HIS A 22 10.84 -6.42 -32.87
CA HIS A 22 11.93 -5.43 -32.82
C HIS A 22 11.61 -4.26 -31.87
N GLY A 23 10.40 -3.70 -31.92
CA GLY A 23 9.99 -2.59 -31.06
C GLY A 23 9.48 -3.00 -29.68
N LEU A 24 9.47 -4.30 -29.37
CA LEU A 24 9.01 -4.85 -28.09
C LEU A 24 10.16 -5.43 -27.26
N ARG A 25 11.40 -5.10 -27.62
CA ARG A 25 12.65 -5.49 -26.95
C ARG A 25 13.52 -4.25 -26.76
N PRO A 26 14.44 -4.24 -25.79
CA PRO A 26 15.43 -3.18 -25.72
C PRO A 26 16.33 -3.23 -26.97
N ASP A 27 16.78 -2.06 -27.41
CA ASP A 27 17.79 -1.94 -28.46
C ASP A 27 19.12 -2.56 -27.99
N GLU A 28 19.91 -3.07 -28.93
CA GLU A 28 21.25 -3.54 -28.64
C GLU A 28 22.12 -2.37 -28.15
N GLY A 29 22.80 -2.56 -27.02
CA GLY A 29 23.62 -1.50 -26.41
C GLY A 29 22.82 -0.40 -25.70
N ALA A 30 21.55 -0.64 -25.39
CA ALA A 30 20.75 0.30 -24.59
C ALA A 30 21.45 0.66 -23.27
N GLU A 31 21.55 1.96 -23.01
CA GLU A 31 22.13 2.49 -21.78
C GLU A 31 21.07 2.55 -20.67
N TYR A 32 21.47 2.16 -19.46
CA TYR A 32 20.64 2.23 -18.26
C TYR A 32 21.30 3.16 -17.25
N ASP A 33 20.56 4.10 -16.65
CA ASP A 33 21.07 5.00 -15.61
C ASP A 33 21.63 4.24 -14.38
N GLN A 34 21.10 3.04 -14.14
CA GLN A 34 21.58 2.12 -13.11
C GLN A 34 21.38 0.66 -13.56
N LEU A 35 22.40 -0.18 -13.37
CA LEU A 35 22.36 -1.62 -13.64
C LEU A 35 22.47 -2.42 -12.34
N ILE A 36 21.57 -3.37 -12.14
CA ILE A 36 21.61 -4.35 -11.05
C ILE A 36 21.62 -5.74 -11.67
N GLU A 37 22.58 -6.58 -11.27
CA GLU A 37 22.73 -7.95 -11.75
C GLU A 37 22.36 -8.96 -10.64
N ILE A 38 21.56 -9.97 -10.98
CA ILE A 38 21.11 -11.02 -10.06
C ILE A 38 21.37 -12.38 -10.70
N ASN A 39 22.18 -13.22 -10.05
CA ASN A 39 22.42 -14.59 -10.48
C ASN A 39 21.32 -15.52 -9.94
N LEU A 40 20.40 -15.95 -10.82
CA LEU A 40 19.28 -16.81 -10.45
C LEU A 40 19.70 -18.20 -9.97
N SER A 41 20.88 -18.68 -10.37
CA SER A 41 21.39 -20.00 -9.96
C SER A 41 21.95 -20.02 -8.54
N GLU A 42 22.33 -18.86 -8.01
CA GLU A 42 22.86 -18.69 -6.64
C GLU A 42 21.82 -18.13 -5.68
N LEU A 43 20.70 -17.62 -6.20
CA LEU A 43 19.62 -17.07 -5.40
C LEU A 43 18.92 -18.17 -4.60
N GLU A 44 18.93 -18.05 -3.27
CA GLU A 44 18.10 -18.87 -2.38
C GLU A 44 16.76 -18.18 -2.06
N PRO A 45 15.77 -18.88 -1.46
CA PRO A 45 14.51 -18.27 -1.04
C PRO A 45 14.69 -17.15 -0.01
N TYR A 46 13.89 -16.08 -0.12
CA TYR A 46 13.88 -14.95 0.81
C TYR A 46 12.55 -14.81 1.54
N ILE A 47 12.62 -14.23 2.74
CA ILE A 47 11.49 -13.77 3.52
C ILE A 47 11.74 -12.31 3.90
N ASN A 48 10.80 -11.42 3.58
CA ASN A 48 10.93 -10.00 3.85
C ASN A 48 9.99 -9.56 4.98
N GLY A 49 10.45 -8.67 5.88
CA GLY A 49 9.64 -8.11 6.96
C GLY A 49 10.36 -7.95 8.29
N PRO A 50 9.66 -7.52 9.35
CA PRO A 50 8.20 -7.65 9.54
C PRO A 50 7.33 -6.41 9.23
N PHE A 51 7.93 -5.23 9.03
CA PHE A 51 7.17 -3.96 8.88
C PHE A 51 7.45 -3.18 7.59
N THR A 52 8.31 -3.74 6.74
CA THR A 52 8.70 -3.13 5.47
C THR A 52 9.06 -4.21 4.45
N PRO A 53 8.72 -4.04 3.16
CA PRO A 53 8.93 -5.07 2.16
C PRO A 53 10.38 -5.17 1.66
N ASP A 54 11.26 -4.25 2.06
CA ASP A 54 12.68 -4.18 1.66
C ASP A 54 13.65 -4.81 2.68
N LEU A 55 13.17 -5.18 3.88
CA LEU A 55 13.96 -5.94 4.85
C LEU A 55 14.00 -7.42 4.48
N GLY A 56 14.79 -7.76 3.45
CA GLY A 56 14.92 -9.12 2.93
C GLY A 56 15.95 -9.95 3.69
N THR A 57 15.52 -11.12 4.17
CA THR A 57 16.38 -12.09 4.84
C THR A 57 16.36 -13.42 4.07
N PRO A 58 17.52 -13.96 3.64
CA PRO A 58 17.55 -15.28 3.03
C PRO A 58 17.13 -16.35 4.05
N ILE A 59 16.48 -17.41 3.57
CA ILE A 59 15.94 -18.48 4.43
C ILE A 59 17.02 -19.13 5.31
N SER A 60 18.25 -19.26 4.80
CA SER A 60 19.40 -19.75 5.56
C SER A 60 19.73 -18.95 6.83
N LYS A 61 19.36 -17.66 6.88
CA LYS A 61 19.63 -16.75 8.02
C LYS A 61 18.38 -16.36 8.79
N PHE A 62 17.20 -16.71 8.31
CA PHE A 62 15.94 -16.22 8.86
C PHE A 62 15.70 -16.66 10.30
N SER A 63 16.01 -17.92 10.63
CA SER A 63 15.90 -18.45 12.00
C SER A 63 16.76 -17.68 13.00
N GLN A 64 17.95 -17.25 12.60
CA GLN A 64 18.83 -16.41 13.42
C GLN A 64 18.25 -15.00 13.58
N ALA A 65 17.79 -14.39 12.49
CA ALA A 65 17.17 -13.06 12.52
C ALA A 65 15.95 -13.00 13.45
N VAL A 66 15.10 -14.05 13.46
CA VAL A 66 13.95 -14.16 14.38
C VAL A 66 14.41 -14.08 15.84
N LYS A 67 15.50 -14.78 16.21
CA LYS A 67 16.04 -14.77 17.58
C LYS A 67 16.65 -13.43 17.95
N GLU A 68 17.48 -12.88 17.07
CA GLU A 68 18.21 -11.63 17.31
C GLU A 68 17.28 -10.42 17.45
N ASN A 69 16.21 -10.39 16.67
CA ASN A 69 15.24 -9.30 16.69
C ASN A 69 14.07 -9.53 17.66
N GLY A 70 14.00 -10.69 18.32
CA GLY A 70 12.93 -11.03 19.26
C GLY A 70 11.54 -11.09 18.61
N TRP A 71 11.45 -11.49 17.34
CA TRP A 71 10.15 -11.62 16.66
C TRP A 71 9.38 -12.83 17.20
N PRO A 72 8.04 -12.79 17.28
CA PRO A 72 7.25 -13.95 17.69
C PRO A 72 7.53 -15.16 16.79
N ASP A 73 8.03 -16.24 17.36
CA ASP A 73 8.52 -17.41 16.62
C ASP A 73 7.38 -18.35 16.16
N GLU A 74 6.29 -18.40 16.93
CA GLU A 74 5.08 -19.14 16.58
C GLU A 74 4.39 -18.47 15.38
N LEU A 75 4.28 -19.21 14.27
CA LEU A 75 3.53 -18.77 13.12
C LEU A 75 2.04 -19.00 13.38
N LYS A 76 1.24 -17.93 13.43
CA LYS A 76 -0.21 -18.02 13.65
C LYS A 76 -0.99 -18.35 12.39
N VAL A 77 -0.65 -17.67 11.28
CA VAL A 77 -1.39 -17.78 10.03
C VAL A 77 -0.46 -17.71 8.81
N GLY A 78 -0.61 -18.65 7.89
CA GLY A 78 -0.05 -18.62 6.55
C GLY A 78 -1.11 -18.24 5.51
N LEU A 79 -0.81 -17.26 4.65
CA LEU A 79 -1.76 -16.75 3.66
C LEU A 79 -1.17 -16.78 2.25
N ILE A 80 -1.62 -17.68 1.39
CA ILE A 80 -1.22 -17.68 -0.03
C ILE A 80 -2.26 -17.05 -0.94
N GLY A 81 -1.82 -16.58 -2.10
CA GLY A 81 -2.67 -16.03 -3.14
C GLY A 81 -2.62 -14.51 -3.23
N SER A 82 -3.80 -13.87 -3.33
CA SER A 82 -3.97 -12.45 -3.70
C SER A 82 -3.38 -12.15 -5.09
N CYS A 83 -3.31 -10.90 -5.50
CA CYS A 83 -2.89 -10.54 -6.86
C CYS A 83 -1.43 -10.87 -7.19
N THR A 84 -0.54 -10.98 -6.20
CA THR A 84 0.90 -11.17 -6.43
C THR A 84 1.27 -12.61 -6.77
N ASN A 85 0.75 -13.59 -6.02
CA ASN A 85 1.13 -15.00 -6.14
C ASN A 85 -0.08 -15.94 -6.12
N SER A 86 -0.97 -15.75 -7.09
CA SER A 86 -2.15 -16.61 -7.29
C SER A 86 -2.32 -17.10 -8.72
N SER A 87 -1.22 -17.20 -9.47
CA SER A 87 -1.26 -17.84 -10.77
C SER A 87 -1.52 -19.35 -10.65
N TYR A 88 -1.78 -20.00 -11.78
CA TYR A 88 -1.90 -21.46 -11.82
C TYR A 88 -0.58 -22.13 -11.39
N GLU A 89 0.56 -21.56 -11.76
CA GLU A 89 1.89 -22.03 -11.34
C GLU A 89 2.08 -21.94 -9.83
N ASP A 90 1.81 -20.77 -9.25
CA ASP A 90 1.89 -20.53 -7.80
C ASP A 90 1.07 -21.57 -7.03
N MET A 91 -0.18 -21.79 -7.47
CA MET A 91 -1.09 -22.73 -6.82
C MET A 91 -0.67 -24.18 -7.02
N SER A 92 -0.10 -24.53 -8.18
CA SER A 92 0.39 -25.89 -8.44
C SER A 92 1.60 -26.23 -7.58
N ARG A 93 2.58 -25.31 -7.47
CA ARG A 93 3.78 -25.48 -6.65
C ARG A 93 3.45 -25.53 -5.16
N ALA A 94 2.58 -24.64 -4.68
CA ALA A 94 2.12 -24.66 -3.30
C ALA A 94 1.34 -25.95 -2.98
N ALA A 95 0.51 -26.43 -3.91
CA ALA A 95 -0.23 -27.68 -3.73
C ALA A 95 0.69 -28.91 -3.70
N SER A 96 1.80 -28.92 -4.45
CA SER A 96 2.75 -30.04 -4.40
C SER A 96 3.39 -30.19 -3.01
N ILE A 97 3.71 -29.08 -2.34
CA ILE A 97 4.27 -29.08 -0.97
C ILE A 97 3.21 -29.55 0.04
N ALA A 98 1.98 -29.03 -0.08
CA ALA A 98 0.87 -29.46 0.77
C ALA A 98 0.56 -30.96 0.59
N ARG A 99 0.61 -31.47 -0.65
CA ARG A 99 0.42 -32.89 -0.96
C ARG A 99 1.54 -33.76 -0.39
N ASP A 100 2.79 -33.32 -0.44
CA ASP A 100 3.92 -34.05 0.15
C ASP A 100 3.76 -34.19 1.67
N ALA A 101 3.35 -33.11 2.35
CA ALA A 101 3.02 -33.17 3.78
C ALA A 101 1.86 -34.14 4.08
N LEU A 102 0.79 -34.10 3.28
CA LEU A 102 -0.36 -35.00 3.40
C LEU A 102 0.03 -36.47 3.20
N ASN A 103 0.94 -36.77 2.27
CA ASN A 103 1.45 -38.13 2.04
C ASN A 103 2.20 -38.68 3.26
N HIS A 104 2.78 -37.79 4.09
CA HIS A 104 3.39 -38.11 5.38
C HIS A 104 2.39 -38.01 6.56
N GLY A 105 1.09 -37.81 6.27
CA GLY A 105 0.04 -37.74 7.28
C GLY A 105 0.02 -36.44 8.09
N ILE A 106 0.62 -35.37 7.59
CA ILE A 106 0.68 -34.06 8.27
C ILE A 106 -0.26 -33.06 7.59
N LYS A 107 -0.86 -32.20 8.40
CA LYS A 107 -1.67 -31.06 7.98
C LYS A 107 -1.04 -29.75 8.45
N ALA A 108 -1.60 -28.62 8.03
CA ALA A 108 -1.19 -27.30 8.48
C ALA A 108 -1.22 -27.22 10.02
N LYS A 109 -0.11 -26.75 10.61
CA LYS A 109 -0.02 -26.51 12.05
C LYS A 109 -0.42 -25.09 12.42
N ALA A 110 -0.11 -24.11 11.56
CA ALA A 110 -0.67 -22.77 11.61
C ALA A 110 -2.00 -22.71 10.83
N ALA A 111 -2.85 -21.74 11.12
CA ALA A 111 -4.04 -21.52 10.31
C ALA A 111 -3.62 -21.18 8.87
N PHE A 112 -4.34 -21.70 7.88
CA PHE A 112 -3.94 -21.56 6.48
C PHE A 112 -5.09 -21.02 5.64
N THR A 113 -4.82 -20.01 4.81
CA THR A 113 -5.81 -19.42 3.91
C THR A 113 -5.29 -19.35 2.49
N VAL A 114 -6.18 -19.58 1.51
CA VAL A 114 -5.87 -19.58 0.08
C VAL A 114 -6.79 -18.60 -0.63
N THR A 115 -6.25 -17.63 -1.37
CA THR A 115 -7.02 -16.63 -2.11
C THR A 115 -6.73 -16.71 -3.62
N PRO A 116 -7.60 -17.31 -4.43
CA PRO A 116 -7.45 -17.29 -5.89
C PRO A 116 -7.56 -15.85 -6.42
N GLY A 117 -6.76 -15.50 -7.43
CA GLY A 117 -6.71 -14.14 -7.98
C GLY A 117 -7.89 -13.78 -8.87
N SER A 118 -8.61 -14.78 -9.38
CA SER A 118 -9.77 -14.62 -10.26
C SER A 118 -10.66 -15.85 -10.23
N GLU A 119 -11.90 -15.70 -10.73
CA GLU A 119 -12.81 -16.84 -10.91
C GLU A 119 -12.26 -17.88 -11.89
N GLN A 120 -11.60 -17.45 -12.96
CA GLN A 120 -10.93 -18.35 -13.89
C GLN A 120 -9.85 -19.20 -13.20
N ILE A 121 -9.01 -18.60 -12.35
CA ILE A 121 -8.02 -19.36 -11.60
C ILE A 121 -8.71 -20.32 -10.64
N ARG A 122 -9.67 -19.83 -9.82
CA ARG A 122 -10.41 -20.67 -8.86
C ARG A 122 -11.01 -21.90 -9.52
N ALA A 123 -11.77 -21.72 -10.61
CA ALA A 123 -12.41 -22.81 -11.35
C ALA A 123 -11.37 -23.78 -11.94
N THR A 124 -10.27 -23.26 -12.48
CA THR A 124 -9.21 -24.09 -13.07
C THR A 124 -8.51 -24.95 -12.02
N ILE A 125 -8.13 -24.38 -10.87
CA ILE A 125 -7.42 -25.10 -9.80
C ILE A 125 -8.33 -26.01 -8.96
N GLU A 126 -9.64 -25.74 -8.98
CA GLU A 126 -10.65 -26.66 -8.46
C GLU A 126 -10.75 -27.89 -9.36
N ARG A 127 -10.90 -27.69 -10.66
CA ARG A 127 -10.98 -28.76 -11.66
C ARG A 127 -9.73 -29.64 -11.68
N ASP A 128 -8.55 -29.04 -11.51
CA ASP A 128 -7.26 -29.73 -11.61
C ASP A 128 -6.74 -30.26 -10.24
N GLY A 129 -7.49 -30.03 -9.16
CA GLY A 129 -7.29 -30.71 -7.87
C GLY A 129 -6.36 -30.01 -6.86
N GLN A 130 -5.76 -28.87 -7.20
CA GLN A 130 -4.97 -28.09 -6.26
C GLN A 130 -5.85 -27.56 -5.12
N LEU A 131 -7.07 -27.11 -5.42
CA LEU A 131 -7.99 -26.57 -4.40
C LEU A 131 -8.35 -27.62 -3.34
N GLN A 132 -8.72 -28.82 -3.79
CA GLN A 132 -8.99 -29.96 -2.93
C GLN A 132 -7.76 -30.31 -2.06
N THR A 133 -6.55 -30.25 -2.64
CA THR A 133 -5.31 -30.48 -1.90
C THR A 133 -5.15 -29.48 -0.75
N PHE A 134 -5.42 -28.20 -0.98
CA PHE A 134 -5.35 -27.19 0.06
C PHE A 134 -6.40 -27.39 1.16
N GLU A 135 -7.62 -27.76 0.81
CA GLU A 135 -8.68 -28.06 1.79
C GLU A 135 -8.32 -29.29 2.64
N GLU A 136 -7.84 -30.37 2.04
CA GLU A 136 -7.36 -31.57 2.75
C GLU A 136 -6.23 -31.25 3.73
N PHE A 137 -5.32 -30.35 3.31
CA PHE A 137 -4.20 -29.84 4.10
C PHE A 137 -4.64 -28.96 5.29
N GLY A 138 -5.91 -28.53 5.33
CA GLY A 138 -6.46 -27.69 6.41
C GLY A 138 -6.62 -26.22 6.04
N GLY A 139 -6.54 -25.89 4.75
CA GLY A 139 -6.71 -24.55 4.22
C GLY A 139 -8.16 -24.10 4.13
N MET A 140 -8.39 -22.82 4.39
CA MET A 140 -9.64 -22.13 4.10
C MET A 140 -9.51 -21.36 2.78
N VAL A 141 -10.32 -21.73 1.79
CA VAL A 141 -10.41 -20.99 0.53
C VAL A 141 -11.23 -19.72 0.75
N LEU A 142 -10.63 -18.57 0.51
CA LEU A 142 -11.27 -17.27 0.59
C LEU A 142 -11.87 -16.90 -0.78
N ALA A 143 -12.75 -15.89 -0.78
CA ALA A 143 -13.30 -15.33 -2.01
C ALA A 143 -12.19 -14.78 -2.93
N ASN A 144 -12.46 -14.73 -4.24
CA ASN A 144 -11.55 -14.21 -5.28
C ASN A 144 -11.44 -12.67 -5.20
N ALA A 145 -10.85 -12.17 -4.11
CA ALA A 145 -10.78 -10.76 -3.76
C ALA A 145 -9.51 -10.47 -2.96
N CYS A 146 -9.14 -9.19 -2.81
CA CYS A 146 -7.92 -8.83 -2.08
C CYS A 146 -7.93 -9.30 -0.60
N GLY A 147 -9.10 -9.28 0.06
CA GLY A 147 -9.29 -9.81 1.41
C GLY A 147 -8.23 -9.35 2.43
N PRO A 148 -7.53 -10.27 3.13
CA PRO A 148 -6.50 -9.94 4.11
C PRO A 148 -5.33 -9.10 3.58
N CYS A 149 -5.07 -9.07 2.27
CA CYS A 149 -4.00 -8.25 1.70
C CYS A 149 -4.22 -6.73 1.91
N ILE A 150 -5.46 -6.31 2.10
CA ILE A 150 -5.84 -4.90 2.32
C ILE A 150 -6.49 -4.62 3.68
N GLY A 151 -6.43 -5.57 4.61
CA GLY A 151 -7.08 -5.43 5.91
C GLY A 151 -8.58 -5.77 5.89
N GLN A 152 -9.10 -6.37 4.82
CA GLN A 152 -10.47 -6.90 4.81
C GLN A 152 -10.48 -8.33 5.35
N TRP A 153 -10.24 -8.43 6.65
CA TRP A 153 -10.18 -9.69 7.37
C TRP A 153 -10.74 -9.54 8.78
N ASP A 154 -11.79 -10.28 9.09
CA ASP A 154 -12.31 -10.43 10.45
C ASP A 154 -11.46 -11.48 11.20
N ARG A 155 -10.27 -11.06 11.61
CA ARG A 155 -9.30 -11.90 12.31
C ARG A 155 -9.71 -12.10 13.77
N ARG A 156 -9.72 -13.35 14.26
CA ARG A 156 -10.21 -13.70 15.61
C ARG A 156 -9.27 -14.57 16.45
N ASP A 157 -8.17 -15.06 15.90
CA ASP A 157 -7.21 -15.94 16.59
C ASP A 157 -6.34 -15.20 17.62
N VAL A 158 -6.20 -13.88 17.49
CA VAL A 158 -5.35 -13.06 18.37
C VAL A 158 -6.08 -11.77 18.78
N LYS A 159 -5.94 -11.39 20.05
CA LYS A 159 -6.47 -10.11 20.58
C LYS A 159 -5.69 -8.94 19.99
N LYS A 160 -6.38 -7.88 19.57
CA LYS A 160 -5.74 -6.65 19.07
C LYS A 160 -4.75 -6.09 20.11
N GLY A 161 -3.56 -5.72 19.65
CA GLY A 161 -2.44 -5.26 20.47
C GLY A 161 -1.47 -6.37 20.90
N THR A 162 -1.81 -7.65 20.71
CA THR A 162 -0.91 -8.76 21.01
C THR A 162 0.08 -8.97 19.86
N ALA A 163 1.37 -9.10 20.19
CA ALA A 163 2.40 -9.43 19.22
C ALA A 163 2.25 -10.87 18.74
N ASN A 164 2.33 -11.08 17.43
CA ASN A 164 2.24 -12.38 16.78
C ASN A 164 2.87 -12.32 15.39
N SER A 165 3.11 -13.49 14.79
CA SER A 165 3.66 -13.58 13.43
C SER A 165 2.68 -14.18 12.44
N ILE A 166 2.64 -13.59 11.25
CA ILE A 166 1.97 -14.12 10.05
C ILE A 166 2.93 -14.10 8.88
N ILE A 167 2.75 -15.02 7.93
CA ILE A 167 3.51 -15.02 6.67
C ILE A 167 2.54 -15.10 5.50
N SER A 168 2.79 -14.31 4.47
CA SER A 168 1.92 -14.23 3.30
C SER A 168 2.68 -14.23 1.99
N SER A 169 2.03 -14.66 0.91
CA SER A 169 2.55 -14.50 -0.46
C SER A 169 2.04 -13.21 -1.11
N TYR A 170 1.94 -12.15 -0.31
CA TYR A 170 1.52 -10.83 -0.75
C TYR A 170 2.77 -9.97 -1.02
N ASN A 171 2.59 -8.66 -1.19
CA ASN A 171 3.68 -7.73 -1.52
C ASN A 171 3.90 -6.61 -0.49
N ARG A 172 3.04 -6.51 0.54
CA ARG A 172 3.09 -5.45 1.54
C ARG A 172 2.82 -5.99 2.93
N ASN A 173 3.66 -5.58 3.86
CA ASN A 173 3.66 -5.95 5.27
C ASN A 173 3.84 -4.72 6.18
N PHE A 174 3.31 -3.56 5.78
CA PHE A 174 3.32 -2.39 6.65
C PHE A 174 2.53 -2.65 7.94
N THR A 175 2.90 -1.95 9.00
CA THR A 175 2.27 -2.05 10.33
C THR A 175 0.74 -2.01 10.27
N GLY A 176 0.09 -3.04 10.83
CA GLY A 176 -1.37 -3.15 10.90
C GLY A 176 -2.09 -3.29 9.56
N ARG A 177 -1.38 -3.52 8.45
CA ARG A 177 -1.97 -3.58 7.10
C ARG A 177 -2.98 -4.71 6.93
N ASN A 178 -2.67 -5.90 7.44
CA ASN A 178 -3.42 -7.12 7.14
C ASN A 178 -4.65 -7.34 8.03
N ASP A 179 -4.61 -6.87 9.27
CA ASP A 179 -5.63 -7.12 10.29
C ASP A 179 -5.93 -5.90 11.19
N GLY A 180 -5.28 -4.76 10.96
CA GLY A 180 -5.42 -3.57 11.79
C GLY A 180 -4.75 -3.67 13.16
N ASN A 181 -3.91 -4.69 13.42
CA ASN A 181 -3.13 -4.85 14.64
C ASN A 181 -1.68 -4.36 14.44
N PRO A 182 -1.27 -3.24 15.07
CA PRO A 182 0.10 -2.73 14.93
C PRO A 182 1.18 -3.68 15.43
N ALA A 183 0.85 -4.60 16.36
CA ALA A 183 1.80 -5.54 16.94
C ALA A 183 2.05 -6.78 16.07
N THR A 184 1.29 -6.96 14.98
CA THR A 184 1.45 -8.11 14.08
C THR A 184 2.69 -7.96 13.21
N HIS A 185 3.59 -8.92 13.34
CA HIS A 185 4.79 -9.06 12.53
C HIS A 185 4.43 -9.80 11.25
N SER A 186 4.38 -9.09 10.13
CA SER A 186 3.97 -9.65 8.85
C SER A 186 5.17 -9.90 7.96
N PHE A 187 5.33 -11.14 7.52
CA PHE A 187 6.38 -11.52 6.59
C PHE A 187 5.79 -11.77 5.19
N VAL A 188 6.54 -11.44 4.15
CA VAL A 188 6.19 -11.75 2.76
C VAL A 188 7.22 -12.69 2.13
N ALA A 189 6.76 -13.72 1.44
CA ALA A 189 7.59 -14.74 0.82
C ALA A 189 6.87 -15.37 -0.40
N SER A 190 7.50 -16.32 -1.09
CA SER A 190 6.80 -17.11 -2.12
C SER A 190 5.69 -17.96 -1.50
N PRO A 191 4.65 -18.35 -2.27
CA PRO A 191 3.60 -19.24 -1.77
C PRO A 191 4.16 -20.60 -1.32
N ASP A 192 5.23 -21.08 -1.98
CA ASP A 192 5.98 -22.27 -1.58
C ASP A 192 6.49 -22.16 -0.14
N MET A 193 7.15 -21.04 0.17
CA MET A 193 7.70 -20.80 1.51
C MET A 193 6.62 -20.64 2.56
N VAL A 194 5.52 -19.97 2.21
CA VAL A 194 4.36 -19.82 3.11
C VAL A 194 3.79 -21.20 3.48
N VAL A 195 3.57 -22.09 2.51
CA VAL A 195 3.06 -23.44 2.80
C VAL A 195 4.07 -24.21 3.65
N ALA A 196 5.36 -24.19 3.30
CA ALA A 196 6.41 -24.87 4.05
C ALA A 196 6.46 -24.46 5.54
N LEU A 197 6.46 -23.15 5.84
CA LEU A 197 6.47 -22.67 7.23
C LEU A 197 5.13 -22.94 7.94
N THR A 198 4.02 -22.97 7.20
CA THR A 198 2.69 -23.30 7.75
C THR A 198 2.58 -24.75 8.20
N ILE A 199 3.26 -25.68 7.51
CA ILE A 199 3.40 -27.08 7.95
C ILE A 199 4.10 -27.13 9.32
N ALA A 200 5.22 -26.39 9.47
CA ALA A 200 6.01 -26.40 10.70
C ALA A 200 5.39 -25.59 11.86
N GLY A 201 4.57 -24.58 11.54
CA GLY A 201 3.96 -23.66 12.51
C GLY A 201 4.98 -22.78 13.23
N SER A 202 6.17 -22.59 12.67
CA SER A 202 7.26 -21.83 13.28
C SER A 202 8.09 -21.09 12.23
N LEU A 203 8.56 -19.89 12.57
CA LEU A 203 9.49 -19.11 11.76
C LEU A 203 10.92 -19.67 11.76
N HIS A 204 11.23 -20.65 12.61
CA HIS A 204 12.56 -21.26 12.68
C HIS A 204 12.81 -22.36 11.65
N PHE A 205 11.78 -22.81 10.94
CA PHE A 205 11.87 -23.92 10.00
C PHE A 205 12.47 -23.49 8.66
N ASN A 206 13.53 -24.18 8.24
CA ASN A 206 14.12 -24.06 6.91
C ASN A 206 13.85 -25.34 6.08
N PRO A 207 12.94 -25.30 5.09
CA PRO A 207 12.61 -26.47 4.28
C PRO A 207 13.78 -26.99 3.44
N LEU A 208 14.82 -26.17 3.22
CA LEU A 208 16.00 -26.57 2.46
C LEU A 208 16.98 -27.43 3.26
N THR A 209 16.88 -27.49 4.58
CA THR A 209 17.85 -28.21 5.43
C THR A 209 17.17 -29.10 6.46
N ASP A 210 16.05 -28.66 7.01
CA ASP A 210 15.48 -29.24 8.22
C ASP A 210 14.56 -30.44 7.90
N THR A 211 14.31 -31.26 8.92
CA THR A 211 13.39 -32.39 8.85
C THR A 211 12.11 -32.12 9.66
N LEU A 212 11.04 -32.81 9.28
CA LEU A 212 9.76 -32.88 9.99
C LEU A 212 9.51 -34.32 10.44
N LYS A 213 8.60 -34.50 11.39
CA LYS A 213 8.17 -35.83 11.85
C LYS A 213 6.83 -36.19 11.25
N ASP A 214 6.76 -37.32 10.55
CA ASP A 214 5.53 -37.86 10.00
C ASP A 214 4.56 -38.37 11.08
N LYS A 215 3.39 -38.88 10.67
CA LYS A 215 2.38 -39.44 11.57
C LYS A 215 2.87 -40.62 12.44
N ASP A 216 3.94 -41.30 12.03
CA ASP A 216 4.54 -42.43 12.72
C ASP A 216 5.79 -42.01 13.52
N GLY A 217 6.12 -40.72 13.54
CA GLY A 217 7.25 -40.13 14.25
C GLY A 217 8.59 -40.22 13.51
N LYS A 218 8.60 -40.69 12.25
CA LYS A 218 9.82 -40.80 11.44
C LYS A 218 10.16 -39.46 10.80
N GLU A 219 11.46 -39.17 10.75
CA GLU A 219 11.97 -37.96 10.11
C GLU A 219 11.90 -38.06 8.58
N PHE A 220 11.44 -36.98 7.96
CA PHE A 220 11.48 -36.76 6.51
C PHE A 220 11.78 -35.30 6.21
N LYS A 221 12.17 -35.02 4.97
CA LYS A 221 12.40 -33.67 4.46
C LYS A 221 11.41 -33.41 3.34
N LEU A 222 10.88 -32.18 3.28
CA LEU A 222 9.97 -31.80 2.21
C LEU A 222 10.67 -31.90 0.85
N ALA A 223 9.97 -32.48 -0.12
CA ALA A 223 10.42 -32.50 -1.51
C ALA A 223 10.42 -31.06 -2.09
N PRO A 224 11.34 -30.74 -3.01
CA PRO A 224 11.27 -29.50 -3.77
C PRO A 224 9.93 -29.36 -4.50
N PRO A 225 9.34 -28.15 -4.56
CA PRO A 225 8.06 -27.92 -5.20
C PRO A 225 8.10 -28.23 -6.70
N THR A 226 7.01 -28.79 -7.22
CA THR A 226 6.79 -29.08 -8.64
C THR A 226 5.44 -28.52 -9.07
N GLY A 227 5.28 -28.18 -10.34
CA GLY A 227 4.01 -27.67 -10.85
C GLY A 227 4.12 -27.21 -12.29
N ASP A 228 3.01 -27.23 -13.02
CA ASP A 228 2.97 -26.71 -14.38
C ASP A 228 2.78 -25.19 -14.37
N GLY A 229 3.49 -24.50 -15.26
CA GLY A 229 3.35 -23.04 -15.42
C GLY A 229 1.99 -22.60 -15.96
N LEU A 230 1.34 -23.46 -16.77
CA LEU A 230 0.04 -23.23 -17.40
C LEU A 230 -0.80 -24.52 -17.33
N PRO A 231 -2.14 -24.41 -17.25
CA PRO A 231 -2.99 -25.60 -17.23
C PRO A 231 -2.94 -26.32 -18.58
N VAL A 232 -2.50 -27.59 -18.57
CA VAL A 232 -2.39 -28.44 -19.79
C VAL A 232 -3.73 -28.58 -20.51
N ARG A 233 -4.84 -28.58 -19.75
CA ARG A 233 -6.22 -28.66 -20.26
C ARG A 233 -6.82 -27.29 -20.64
N GLY A 234 -6.03 -26.22 -20.56
CA GLY A 234 -6.50 -24.84 -20.71
C GLY A 234 -7.25 -24.33 -19.48
N TYR A 235 -7.50 -23.01 -19.46
CA TYR A 235 -8.22 -22.36 -18.36
C TYR A 235 -9.72 -22.66 -18.42
N ASP A 236 -10.29 -22.97 -17.26
CA ASP A 236 -11.74 -22.97 -17.05
C ASP A 236 -12.19 -21.54 -16.77
N PRO A 237 -13.10 -20.94 -17.56
CA PRO A 237 -13.54 -19.56 -17.33
C PRO A 237 -14.33 -19.39 -16.03
N GLY A 238 -14.88 -20.46 -15.44
CA GLY A 238 -15.74 -20.41 -14.28
C GLY A 238 -17.05 -19.67 -14.55
N GLN A 239 -17.57 -18.99 -13.53
CA GLN A 239 -18.78 -18.19 -13.65
C GLN A 239 -18.52 -16.87 -14.40
N ASP A 240 -19.37 -16.56 -15.39
CA ASP A 240 -19.32 -15.25 -16.04
C ASP A 240 -19.92 -14.18 -15.14
N THR A 241 -19.05 -13.33 -14.58
CA THR A 241 -19.43 -12.19 -13.74
C THR A 241 -19.38 -10.87 -14.48
N TYR A 242 -19.15 -10.87 -15.80
CA TYR A 242 -19.02 -9.65 -16.59
C TYR A 242 -20.39 -9.09 -17.00
N GLN A 243 -20.59 -7.80 -16.72
CA GLN A 243 -21.74 -7.05 -17.22
C GLN A 243 -21.27 -6.01 -18.24
N ALA A 244 -21.62 -6.22 -19.50
CA ALA A 244 -21.35 -5.24 -20.56
C ALA A 244 -22.17 -3.95 -20.35
N PRO A 245 -21.65 -2.77 -20.73
CA PRO A 245 -22.46 -1.56 -20.76
C PRO A 245 -23.65 -1.75 -21.72
N PRO A 246 -24.83 -1.18 -21.41
CA PRO A 246 -25.98 -1.26 -22.30
C PRO A 246 -25.67 -0.59 -23.65
N LYS A 247 -26.34 -1.06 -24.71
CA LYS A 247 -26.19 -0.50 -26.07
C LYS A 247 -26.64 0.96 -26.12
N ASP A 248 -27.80 1.24 -25.53
CA ASP A 248 -28.25 2.61 -25.29
C ASP A 248 -27.71 3.08 -23.94
N ARG A 249 -26.72 3.97 -23.98
CA ARG A 249 -26.10 4.54 -22.79
C ARG A 249 -26.82 5.79 -22.31
N ALA A 250 -27.62 6.43 -23.17
CA ALA A 250 -28.34 7.66 -22.83
C ALA A 250 -29.50 7.38 -21.86
N SER A 251 -30.00 6.14 -21.82
CA SER A 251 -31.04 5.71 -20.90
C SER A 251 -30.56 5.44 -19.47
N VAL A 252 -29.25 5.49 -19.21
CA VAL A 252 -28.69 5.18 -17.88
C VAL A 252 -28.69 6.44 -17.02
N THR A 253 -29.43 6.39 -15.91
CA THR A 253 -29.38 7.42 -14.86
C THR A 253 -28.54 6.91 -13.69
N VAL A 254 -27.66 7.77 -13.16
CA VAL A 254 -26.82 7.48 -12.01
C VAL A 254 -27.15 8.48 -10.91
N ASP A 255 -27.88 8.02 -9.89
CA ASP A 255 -28.30 8.85 -8.76
C ASP A 255 -27.44 8.56 -7.53
N VAL A 256 -27.06 9.63 -6.82
CA VAL A 256 -26.42 9.54 -5.51
C VAL A 256 -27.38 10.13 -4.48
N SER A 257 -27.86 9.29 -3.56
CA SER A 257 -28.76 9.76 -2.49
C SER A 257 -28.07 10.84 -1.65
N PRO A 258 -28.70 12.02 -1.44
CA PRO A 258 -28.14 13.08 -0.59
C PRO A 258 -27.90 12.67 0.86
N THR A 259 -28.56 11.60 1.33
CA THR A 259 -28.41 11.05 2.68
C THR A 259 -27.61 9.75 2.71
N SER A 260 -26.94 9.38 1.61
CA SER A 260 -26.09 8.20 1.60
C SER A 260 -24.90 8.41 2.54
N ASP A 261 -24.62 7.41 3.38
CA ASP A 261 -23.42 7.35 4.19
C ASP A 261 -22.22 6.72 3.44
N ARG A 262 -22.44 6.25 2.20
CA ARG A 262 -21.45 5.55 1.36
C ARG A 262 -20.93 6.38 0.19
N LEU A 263 -21.80 7.15 -0.46
CA LEU A 263 -21.53 7.92 -1.67
C LEU A 263 -21.89 9.38 -1.43
N GLN A 264 -21.02 10.30 -1.83
CA GLN A 264 -21.21 11.75 -1.69
C GLN A 264 -20.79 12.43 -3.00
N ILE A 265 -21.62 13.34 -3.52
CA ILE A 265 -21.22 14.21 -4.62
C ILE A 265 -20.11 15.14 -4.12
N LEU A 266 -18.99 15.19 -4.85
CA LEU A 266 -17.88 16.07 -4.51
C LEU A 266 -18.25 17.53 -4.74
N THR A 267 -17.99 18.37 -3.73
CA THR A 267 -18.07 19.82 -3.86
C THR A 267 -16.74 20.37 -4.39
N PRO A 268 -16.73 21.26 -5.40
CA PRO A 268 -15.51 21.89 -5.90
C PRO A 268 -14.71 22.55 -4.77
N PHE A 269 -13.41 22.31 -4.72
CA PHE A 269 -12.53 22.98 -3.76
C PHE A 269 -12.40 24.47 -4.08
N GLN A 270 -12.15 25.29 -3.05
CA GLN A 270 -11.97 26.73 -3.23
C GLN A 270 -10.68 27.03 -4.01
N PRO A 271 -10.72 27.94 -5.00
CA PRO A 271 -9.52 28.46 -5.67
C PRO A 271 -8.56 29.13 -4.69
N TRP A 272 -7.31 29.29 -5.12
CA TRP A 272 -6.36 30.14 -4.41
C TRP A 272 -6.83 31.60 -4.45
N ASP A 273 -6.63 32.33 -3.35
CA ASP A 273 -7.08 33.70 -3.17
C ASP A 273 -6.09 34.75 -3.73
N GLY A 274 -4.99 34.29 -4.33
CA GLY A 274 -3.96 35.15 -4.91
C GLY A 274 -2.96 35.72 -3.90
N LYS A 275 -2.97 35.26 -2.64
CA LYS A 275 -2.15 35.81 -1.55
C LYS A 275 -1.17 34.79 -0.98
N ASP A 276 -0.15 35.31 -0.30
CA ASP A 276 0.71 34.51 0.57
C ASP A 276 -0.10 34.02 1.78
N ALA A 277 0.22 32.81 2.24
CA ALA A 277 -0.44 32.22 3.40
C ALA A 277 0.45 32.40 4.63
N LYS A 278 -0.03 33.14 5.61
CA LYS A 278 0.76 33.54 6.79
C LYS A 278 0.27 32.89 8.07
N ASP A 279 1.15 32.81 9.06
CA ASP A 279 0.88 32.33 10.42
C ASP A 279 0.27 30.92 10.44
N LEU A 280 0.72 30.05 9.53
CA LEU A 280 0.17 28.69 9.39
C LEU A 280 0.69 27.79 10.52
N PRO A 281 -0.19 27.16 11.31
CA PRO A 281 0.20 26.09 12.21
C PRO A 281 0.71 24.86 11.45
N ILE A 282 1.68 24.19 12.03
CA ILE A 282 2.03 22.82 11.68
C ILE A 282 1.00 21.90 12.35
N LEU A 283 0.19 21.21 11.56
CA LEU A 283 -0.80 20.26 12.10
C LEU A 283 -0.11 19.08 12.78
N ILE A 284 0.91 18.53 12.11
CA ILE A 284 1.75 17.44 12.61
C ILE A 284 3.11 17.51 11.91
N LYS A 285 4.17 17.33 12.70
CA LYS A 285 5.50 16.98 12.19
C LYS A 285 5.66 15.46 12.30
N ALA A 286 5.53 14.79 11.16
CA ALA A 286 5.51 13.34 11.07
C ALA A 286 6.94 12.79 11.05
N LYS A 287 7.28 11.99 12.05
CA LYS A 287 8.60 11.37 12.24
C LYS A 287 8.69 10.05 11.48
N GLY A 288 9.73 9.90 10.66
CA GLY A 288 10.01 8.64 9.95
C GLY A 288 8.98 8.28 8.88
N LYS A 289 8.86 6.97 8.62
CA LYS A 289 8.11 6.43 7.48
C LYS A 289 6.62 6.73 7.56
N THR A 290 6.13 7.57 6.63
CA THR A 290 4.71 7.94 6.53
C THR A 290 4.10 7.48 5.20
N THR A 291 3.75 6.20 5.11
CA THR A 291 2.99 5.62 3.98
C THR A 291 1.57 6.18 3.83
N THR A 292 0.95 5.98 2.67
CA THR A 292 -0.48 6.28 2.44
C THR A 292 -1.46 5.51 3.35
N ASP A 293 -1.04 4.39 3.96
CA ASP A 293 -1.86 3.70 4.97
C ASP A 293 -1.84 4.42 6.34
N HIS A 294 -0.77 5.17 6.63
CA HIS A 294 -0.73 6.08 7.79
C HIS A 294 -1.56 7.35 7.55
N ILE A 295 -1.59 7.85 6.30
CA ILE A 295 -2.33 9.05 5.91
C ILE A 295 -3.83 8.78 5.77
N SER A 296 -4.24 7.72 5.07
CA SER A 296 -5.65 7.39 4.81
C SER A 296 -5.81 5.88 4.81
N MET A 297 -6.05 5.30 5.98
CA MET A 297 -6.05 3.86 6.23
C MET A 297 -7.09 3.09 5.38
N ALA A 298 -6.81 1.81 5.08
CA ALA A 298 -7.75 0.91 4.40
C ALA A 298 -8.66 0.16 5.40
N GLY A 299 -8.82 -1.17 5.23
CA GLY A 299 -9.65 -2.00 6.11
C GLY A 299 -11.07 -1.46 6.31
N PRO A 300 -11.51 -1.14 7.54
CA PRO A 300 -12.87 -0.69 7.83
C PRO A 300 -13.25 0.63 7.14
N TRP A 301 -12.26 1.44 6.72
CA TRP A 301 -12.49 2.72 6.05
C TRP A 301 -12.88 2.59 4.59
N LEU A 302 -12.66 1.42 3.98
CA LEU A 302 -13.00 1.19 2.58
C LEU A 302 -14.49 1.37 2.29
N LYS A 303 -15.35 1.18 3.30
CA LYS A 303 -16.78 1.45 3.16
C LYS A 303 -17.06 2.93 2.81
N TYR A 304 -16.23 3.88 3.24
CA TYR A 304 -16.42 5.30 2.99
C TYR A 304 -15.63 5.85 1.79
N ARG A 305 -15.05 5.00 0.93
CA ARG A 305 -14.27 5.45 -0.25
C ARG A 305 -15.02 6.37 -1.21
N GLY A 306 -16.35 6.29 -1.26
CA GLY A 306 -17.17 7.20 -2.07
C GLY A 306 -17.71 8.42 -1.30
N HIS A 307 -17.38 8.57 -0.02
CA HIS A 307 -17.89 9.64 0.84
C HIS A 307 -16.72 10.38 1.51
N LEU A 308 -16.28 11.49 0.90
CA LEU A 308 -15.07 12.20 1.28
C LEU A 308 -15.07 12.69 2.72
N ASP A 309 -16.19 13.23 3.21
CA ASP A 309 -16.23 13.73 4.59
C ASP A 309 -16.11 12.61 5.64
N ASN A 310 -16.76 11.46 5.42
CA ASN A 310 -16.70 10.32 6.33
C ASN A 310 -15.31 9.67 6.36
N ILE A 311 -14.68 9.48 5.19
CA ILE A 311 -13.33 8.87 5.14
C ILE A 311 -12.25 9.80 5.72
N SER A 312 -12.43 11.13 5.62
CA SER A 312 -11.51 12.12 6.22
C SER A 312 -11.36 11.99 7.75
N ASN A 313 -12.23 11.23 8.43
CA ASN A 313 -12.06 10.91 9.85
C ASN A 313 -10.90 9.92 10.12
N ASN A 314 -10.19 9.45 9.10
CA ASN A 314 -8.98 8.65 9.24
C ASN A 314 -7.69 9.39 8.83
N MET A 315 -7.80 10.68 8.50
CA MET A 315 -6.68 11.47 8.03
C MET A 315 -5.55 11.46 9.07
N LEU A 316 -4.38 10.93 8.68
CA LEU A 316 -3.13 10.90 9.43
C LEU A 316 -3.19 10.21 10.80
N ILE A 317 -4.20 9.36 11.07
CA ILE A 317 -4.31 8.67 12.36
C ILE A 317 -3.19 7.63 12.58
N GLY A 318 -2.48 7.22 11.53
CA GLY A 318 -1.34 6.32 11.64
C GLY A 318 0.02 7.02 11.64
N ALA A 319 0.07 8.33 11.39
CA ALA A 319 1.34 9.05 11.36
C ALA A 319 1.87 9.26 12.78
N ILE A 320 3.18 9.07 12.98
CA ILE A 320 3.84 9.24 14.27
C ILE A 320 4.20 10.71 14.46
N ASN A 321 3.66 11.32 15.50
CA ASN A 321 3.94 12.72 15.82
C ASN A 321 5.29 12.84 16.54
N GLU A 322 6.18 13.67 16.01
CA GLU A 322 7.50 13.92 16.60
C GLU A 322 7.42 14.49 18.03
N ALA A 323 6.36 15.24 18.36
CA ALA A 323 6.23 15.89 19.66
C ALA A 323 6.07 14.92 20.85
N ASN A 324 5.60 13.69 20.61
CA ASN A 324 5.28 12.73 21.67
C ASN A 324 5.51 11.26 21.31
N ASP A 325 5.99 10.95 20.09
CA ASP A 325 6.15 9.60 19.55
C ASP A 325 4.84 8.77 19.55
N GLU A 326 3.68 9.43 19.55
CA GLU A 326 2.36 8.79 19.51
C GLU A 326 1.68 8.97 18.14
N ALA A 327 0.90 7.97 17.73
CA ALA A 327 0.00 8.08 16.58
C ALA A 327 -1.32 8.76 16.99
N ASN A 328 -1.91 9.53 16.08
CA ASN A 328 -3.22 10.18 16.25
C ASN A 328 -3.38 11.06 17.51
N LYS A 329 -2.31 11.72 17.95
CA LYS A 329 -2.35 12.60 19.12
C LYS A 329 -1.46 13.81 18.92
N ILE A 330 -2.09 14.95 18.63
CA ILE A 330 -1.41 16.21 18.29
C ILE A 330 -1.94 17.35 19.16
N HIS A 331 -1.12 18.38 19.35
CA HIS A 331 -1.48 19.56 20.11
C HIS A 331 -2.31 20.52 19.25
N ASN A 332 -3.46 20.96 19.75
CA ASN A 332 -4.30 21.98 19.14
C ASN A 332 -3.90 23.36 19.67
N PHE A 333 -3.26 24.19 18.83
CA PHE A 333 -2.76 25.50 19.28
C PHE A 333 -3.86 26.50 19.65
N THR A 334 -5.12 26.25 19.23
CA THR A 334 -6.22 27.20 19.49
C THR A 334 -6.85 27.04 20.86
N ASN A 335 -6.71 25.87 21.49
CA ASN A 335 -7.27 25.59 22.82
C ASN A 335 -6.25 24.97 23.80
N GLY A 336 -5.05 24.60 23.34
CA GLY A 336 -3.98 24.01 24.16
C GLY A 336 -4.15 22.53 24.47
N GLU A 337 -5.15 21.85 23.89
CA GLU A 337 -5.47 20.46 24.18
C GLU A 337 -4.80 19.48 23.20
N TRP A 338 -4.55 18.26 23.65
CA TRP A 338 -4.12 17.17 22.78
C TRP A 338 -5.33 16.41 22.24
N GLY A 339 -5.37 16.19 20.93
CA GLY A 339 -6.51 15.56 20.27
C GLY A 339 -6.13 14.71 19.06
N ALA A 340 -7.13 14.00 18.54
CA ALA A 340 -6.99 13.23 17.31
C ALA A 340 -6.74 14.15 16.12
N VAL A 341 -5.85 13.73 15.21
CA VAL A 341 -5.44 14.54 14.04
C VAL A 341 -6.63 15.04 13.22
N PRO A 342 -7.62 14.20 12.82
CA PRO A 342 -8.77 14.67 12.06
C PRO A 342 -9.68 15.60 12.86
N ALA A 343 -9.77 15.44 14.19
CA ALA A 343 -10.58 16.32 15.04
C ALA A 343 -9.98 17.72 15.13
N VAL A 344 -8.67 17.82 15.34
CA VAL A 344 -7.94 19.10 15.37
C VAL A 344 -7.96 19.77 13.99
N ALA A 345 -7.78 19.03 12.91
CA ALA A 345 -7.88 19.59 11.55
C ALA A 345 -9.29 20.11 11.24
N ARG A 346 -10.35 19.45 11.71
CA ARG A 346 -11.73 19.95 11.60
C ARG A 346 -11.95 21.23 12.40
N ASP A 347 -11.39 21.32 13.60
CA ASP A 347 -11.45 22.53 14.43
C ASP A 347 -10.76 23.71 13.72
N TYR A 348 -9.56 23.51 13.16
CA TYR A 348 -8.89 24.51 12.34
C TYR A 348 -9.73 24.92 11.13
N LYS A 349 -10.28 23.95 10.38
CA LYS A 349 -11.15 24.24 9.23
C LYS A 349 -12.38 25.07 9.63
N ALA A 350 -13.04 24.75 10.74
CA ALA A 350 -14.21 25.49 11.21
C ALA A 350 -13.90 26.95 11.56
N LYS A 351 -12.67 27.21 12.01
CA LYS A 351 -12.13 28.56 12.30
C LYS A 351 -11.50 29.25 11.07
N GLY A 352 -11.52 28.62 9.90
CA GLY A 352 -10.90 29.15 8.69
C GLY A 352 -9.36 29.09 8.68
N ILE A 353 -8.76 28.35 9.61
CA ILE A 353 -7.32 28.22 9.77
C ILE A 353 -6.79 27.18 8.78
N LYS A 354 -5.90 27.61 7.88
CA LYS A 354 -5.11 26.72 7.01
C LYS A 354 -3.94 26.15 7.80
N TRP A 355 -3.44 25.00 7.40
CA TRP A 355 -2.33 24.34 8.08
C TRP A 355 -1.39 23.64 7.08
N VAL A 356 -0.20 23.30 7.57
CA VAL A 356 0.78 22.49 6.86
C VAL A 356 1.10 21.19 7.59
N VAL A 357 1.67 20.23 6.89
CA VAL A 357 2.32 19.04 7.47
C VAL A 357 3.81 19.13 7.18
N ILE A 358 4.64 18.82 8.17
CA ILE A 358 6.07 18.56 7.96
C ILE A 358 6.26 17.04 7.97
N GLY A 359 6.93 16.50 6.95
CA GLY A 359 7.15 15.05 6.80
C GLY A 359 8.60 14.70 6.50
N ASP A 360 8.93 13.45 6.74
CA ASP A 360 10.28 12.92 6.55
C ASP A 360 10.51 12.43 5.10
N TRP A 361 11.40 11.46 4.91
CA TRP A 361 11.69 10.82 3.63
C TRP A 361 10.53 10.00 3.05
N ASN A 362 10.42 10.01 1.72
CA ASN A 362 9.51 9.20 0.91
C ASN A 362 8.04 9.25 1.39
N TYR A 363 7.59 10.44 1.79
CA TYR A 363 6.25 10.67 2.31
C TYR A 363 5.18 10.27 1.29
N GLY A 364 4.16 9.56 1.75
CA GLY A 364 3.11 9.02 0.90
C GLY A 364 3.48 7.75 0.14
N GLU A 365 4.44 6.97 0.65
CA GLU A 365 4.80 5.66 0.09
C GLU A 365 3.58 4.71 -0.01
N GLY A 366 3.59 3.82 -1.01
CA GLY A 366 2.70 2.67 -1.05
C GLY A 366 1.51 2.81 -2.00
N SER A 367 0.30 2.82 -1.46
CA SER A 367 -0.95 2.77 -2.24
C SER A 367 -1.18 4.03 -3.07
N SER A 368 -1.76 3.88 -4.27
CA SER A 368 -2.09 5.00 -5.16
C SER A 368 -3.30 5.85 -4.73
N ARG A 369 -3.84 5.62 -3.52
CA ARG A 369 -5.13 6.17 -3.09
C ARG A 369 -5.10 7.70 -3.07
N GLU A 370 -5.94 8.34 -3.88
CA GLU A 370 -6.02 9.80 -3.95
C GLU A 370 -6.66 10.43 -2.70
N HIS A 371 -7.37 9.64 -1.89
CA HIS A 371 -7.92 10.09 -0.61
C HIS A 371 -6.84 10.62 0.34
N ALA A 372 -5.61 10.10 0.26
CA ALA A 372 -4.48 10.63 1.02
C ALA A 372 -4.14 12.09 0.66
N ALA A 373 -4.60 12.62 -0.49
CA ALA A 373 -4.52 14.03 -0.86
C ALA A 373 -5.87 14.77 -0.70
N LEU A 374 -6.99 14.10 -1.03
CA LEU A 374 -8.33 14.70 -0.90
C LEU A 374 -8.68 15.01 0.56
N GLU A 375 -8.33 14.15 1.51
CA GLU A 375 -8.68 14.32 2.93
C GLU A 375 -7.94 15.51 3.56
N PRO A 376 -6.60 15.64 3.44
CA PRO A 376 -5.90 16.88 3.83
C PRO A 376 -6.51 18.13 3.20
N ARG A 377 -6.79 18.09 1.90
CA ARG A 377 -7.38 19.23 1.18
C ARG A 377 -8.77 19.58 1.71
N HIS A 378 -9.59 18.57 1.98
CA HIS A 378 -10.94 18.69 2.53
C HIS A 378 -10.91 19.24 3.95
N LEU A 379 -9.96 18.81 4.78
CA LEU A 379 -9.81 19.25 6.17
C LEU A 379 -9.00 20.54 6.34
N GLY A 380 -8.82 21.31 5.26
CA GLY A 380 -8.27 22.67 5.32
C GLY A 380 -6.76 22.78 5.15
N GLY A 381 -6.08 21.68 4.84
CA GLY A 381 -4.65 21.68 4.55
C GLY A 381 -4.31 22.51 3.30
N LEU A 382 -3.16 23.16 3.35
CA LEU A 382 -2.61 23.95 2.24
C LEU A 382 -1.40 23.27 1.60
N ALA A 383 -0.45 22.83 2.43
CA ALA A 383 0.82 22.30 1.96
C ALA A 383 1.24 21.07 2.77
N ILE A 384 2.04 20.23 2.13
CA ILE A 384 2.81 19.17 2.79
C ILE A 384 4.26 19.43 2.41
N ILE A 385 5.14 19.51 3.40
CA ILE A 385 6.54 19.91 3.24
C ILE A 385 7.41 18.77 3.76
N THR A 386 8.28 18.22 2.92
CA THR A 386 8.94 16.95 3.23
C THR A 386 10.41 16.92 2.83
N ARG A 387 11.16 15.92 3.30
CA ARG A 387 12.49 15.66 2.73
C ARG A 387 12.38 15.07 1.32
N SER A 388 11.42 14.18 1.09
CA SER A 388 11.06 13.71 -0.26
C SER A 388 9.65 13.08 -0.29
N PHE A 389 9.07 12.98 -1.48
CA PHE A 389 7.75 12.35 -1.72
C PHE A 389 7.85 11.06 -2.53
N ALA A 390 6.87 10.18 -2.32
CA ALA A 390 6.55 9.14 -3.29
C ALA A 390 5.78 9.72 -4.49
N ARG A 391 6.19 9.32 -5.71
CA ARG A 391 5.71 9.87 -7.01
C ARG A 391 4.19 10.06 -7.13
N ILE A 392 3.41 9.01 -6.83
CA ILE A 392 1.96 9.04 -7.04
C ILE A 392 1.29 9.99 -6.05
N HIS A 393 1.74 9.99 -4.80
CA HIS A 393 1.17 10.86 -3.77
C HIS A 393 1.44 12.33 -4.07
N GLU A 394 2.66 12.68 -4.49
CA GLU A 394 3.00 14.04 -4.94
C GLU A 394 2.06 14.52 -6.06
N THR A 395 1.82 13.66 -7.07
CA THR A 395 0.90 13.97 -8.17
C THR A 395 -0.53 14.20 -7.67
N ASN A 396 -1.00 13.34 -6.74
CA ASN A 396 -2.34 13.47 -6.15
C ASN A 396 -2.48 14.80 -5.38
N LEU A 397 -1.48 15.22 -4.61
CA LEU A 397 -1.49 16.51 -3.90
C LEU A 397 -1.64 17.68 -4.87
N LYS A 398 -0.85 17.71 -5.95
CA LYS A 398 -0.97 18.73 -7.01
C LYS A 398 -2.35 18.72 -7.65
N LYS A 399 -2.89 17.54 -7.96
CA LYS A 399 -4.23 17.37 -8.54
C LYS A 399 -5.33 17.96 -7.67
N GLN A 400 -5.20 17.85 -6.34
CA GLN A 400 -6.15 18.43 -5.39
C GLN A 400 -5.85 19.89 -5.01
N GLY A 401 -4.92 20.55 -5.71
CA GLY A 401 -4.60 21.96 -5.50
C GLY A 401 -3.88 22.23 -4.16
N MET A 402 -3.17 21.24 -3.63
CA MET A 402 -2.25 21.43 -2.50
C MET A 402 -0.83 21.71 -3.00
N LEU A 403 0.02 22.21 -2.11
CA LEU A 403 1.44 22.45 -2.36
C LEU A 403 2.30 21.30 -1.76
N PRO A 404 2.68 20.28 -2.54
CA PRO A 404 3.78 19.39 -2.15
C PRO A 404 5.11 20.11 -2.37
N LEU A 405 5.81 20.37 -1.28
CA LEU A 405 7.09 21.07 -1.26
C LEU A 405 8.15 20.16 -0.63
N THR A 406 9.37 20.20 -1.14
CA THR A 406 10.50 19.49 -0.52
C THR A 406 11.50 20.49 0.05
N PHE A 407 12.18 20.16 1.13
CA PHE A 407 13.31 20.97 1.58
C PHE A 407 14.40 20.99 0.50
N THR A 408 14.93 22.17 0.17
CA THR A 408 16.10 22.25 -0.73
C THR A 408 17.33 21.64 -0.03
N ASP A 409 17.52 21.93 1.26
CA ASP A 409 18.42 21.21 2.15
C ASP A 409 17.60 20.29 3.08
N PRO A 410 17.64 18.96 2.92
CA PRO A 410 16.91 18.04 3.80
C PRO A 410 17.23 18.17 5.30
N ALA A 411 18.36 18.77 5.68
CA ALA A 411 18.69 19.03 7.09
C ALA A 411 17.81 20.14 7.70
N ASP A 412 17.15 20.97 6.90
CA ASP A 412 16.22 22.00 7.38
C ASP A 412 15.01 21.42 8.11
N TYR A 413 14.65 20.15 7.84
CA TYR A 413 13.65 19.42 8.61
C TYR A 413 13.94 19.44 10.12
N ASP A 414 15.22 19.34 10.51
CA ASP A 414 15.65 19.25 11.91
C ASP A 414 15.62 20.62 12.62
N LYS A 415 15.50 21.72 11.86
CA LYS A 415 15.42 23.10 12.39
C LYS A 415 14.01 23.51 12.82
N ILE A 416 12.99 22.79 12.36
CA ILE A 416 11.58 23.11 12.59
C ILE A 416 11.05 22.30 13.76
N ARG A 417 10.37 22.94 14.71
CA ARG A 417 9.70 22.27 15.82
C ARG A 417 8.19 22.13 15.55
N PRO A 418 7.51 21.15 16.18
CA PRO A 418 6.08 20.92 15.96
C PRO A 418 5.16 22.11 16.29
N ASP A 419 5.58 23.00 17.20
CA ASP A 419 4.84 24.16 17.68
C ASP A 419 5.17 25.46 16.94
N ASP A 420 6.19 25.45 16.07
CA ASP A 420 6.50 26.59 15.21
C ASP A 420 5.36 26.85 14.22
N LYS A 421 5.30 28.08 13.71
CA LYS A 421 4.40 28.46 12.61
C LYS A 421 5.18 28.80 11.37
N VAL A 422 4.52 28.78 10.21
CA VAL A 422 5.17 29.10 8.94
C VAL A 422 4.36 30.06 8.06
N ASP A 423 5.06 30.90 7.32
CA ASP A 423 4.51 31.63 6.18
C ASP A 423 4.95 30.92 4.89
N LEU A 424 4.01 30.70 3.97
CA LEU A 424 4.27 30.25 2.61
C LEU A 424 4.03 31.40 1.62
N LEU A 425 5.09 31.82 0.94
CA LEU A 425 5.02 32.93 -0.02
C LEU A 425 4.49 32.44 -1.38
N CYS A 426 3.22 32.01 -1.41
CA CYS A 426 2.54 31.43 -2.56
C CYS A 426 2.59 32.31 -3.82
N THR A 427 2.71 33.63 -3.68
CA THR A 427 2.85 34.57 -4.80
C THR A 427 4.19 34.42 -5.55
N LYS A 428 5.16 33.74 -4.96
CA LYS A 428 6.48 33.44 -5.56
C LYS A 428 6.55 32.06 -6.22
N LEU A 429 5.44 31.33 -6.33
CA LEU A 429 5.41 30.02 -6.99
C LEU A 429 5.67 30.16 -8.49
N GLU A 430 6.83 29.69 -8.96
CA GLU A 430 7.27 29.79 -10.35
C GLU A 430 8.07 28.54 -10.76
N VAL A 431 7.87 28.06 -11.99
CA VAL A 431 8.53 26.85 -12.50
C VAL A 431 10.05 26.96 -12.39
N GLY A 432 10.67 25.96 -11.76
CA GLY A 432 12.13 25.88 -11.61
C GLY A 432 12.75 26.90 -10.64
N LYS A 433 11.96 27.70 -9.93
CA LYS A 433 12.46 28.62 -8.90
C LYS A 433 12.33 28.02 -7.50
N PRO A 434 13.25 28.33 -6.58
CA PRO A 434 13.07 28.01 -5.17
C PRO A 434 11.82 28.70 -4.59
N PHE A 435 11.11 28.00 -3.71
CA PHE A 435 9.93 28.48 -3.01
C PHE A 435 10.29 28.85 -1.57
N PRO A 436 10.19 30.12 -1.15
CA PRO A 436 10.59 30.53 0.19
C PRO A 436 9.48 30.27 1.23
N MET A 437 9.90 29.76 2.38
CA MET A 437 9.09 29.61 3.59
C MET A 437 9.75 30.36 4.75
N ILE A 438 8.97 31.13 5.51
CA ILE A 438 9.46 31.78 6.73
C ILE A 438 8.99 30.94 7.92
N VAL A 439 9.91 30.56 8.80
CA VAL A 439 9.59 29.87 10.06
C VAL A 439 9.53 30.89 11.19
N HIS A 440 8.50 30.79 12.01
CA HIS A 440 8.27 31.56 13.23
C HIS A 440 8.45 30.64 14.44
N PRO A 441 9.62 30.66 15.09
CA PRO A 441 9.92 29.83 16.24
C PRO A 441 8.95 30.08 17.41
N ALA A 442 8.40 29.01 17.99
CA ALA A 442 7.49 29.12 19.14
C ALA A 442 8.15 29.66 20.42
N ASP A 443 9.46 29.48 20.56
CA ASP A 443 10.26 29.96 21.70
C ASP A 443 10.61 31.46 21.64
N GLY A 444 10.13 32.18 20.61
CA GLY A 444 10.40 33.60 20.40
C GLY A 444 11.77 33.90 19.77
N SER A 445 12.52 32.88 19.34
CA SER A 445 13.73 33.08 18.54
C SER A 445 13.41 33.84 17.23
N PRO A 446 14.37 34.58 16.64
CA PRO A 446 14.15 35.30 15.40
C PRO A 446 13.65 34.38 14.27
N SER A 447 12.67 34.87 13.51
CA SER A 447 12.20 34.15 12.32
C SER A 447 13.31 34.00 11.29
N PHE A 448 13.31 32.87 10.60
CA PHE A 448 14.32 32.56 9.59
C PHE A 448 13.67 31.99 8.33
N GLU A 449 14.33 32.17 7.18
CA GLU A 449 13.85 31.67 5.90
C GLU A 449 14.48 30.31 5.59
N ILE A 450 13.65 29.38 5.10
CA ILE A 450 14.04 28.11 4.50
C ILE A 450 13.68 28.16 3.01
N SER A 451 14.62 27.70 2.18
CA SER A 451 14.37 27.45 0.76
C SER A 451 13.74 26.06 0.57
N LEU A 452 12.60 26.03 -0.12
CA LEU A 452 11.93 24.81 -0.55
C LEU A 452 12.05 24.65 -2.06
N SER A 453 11.97 23.41 -2.51
CA SER A 453 11.93 23.00 -3.90
C SER A 453 10.54 22.45 -4.25
N HIS A 454 10.21 22.48 -5.54
CA HIS A 454 9.00 21.84 -6.06
C HIS A 454 9.19 21.37 -7.50
N THR A 455 8.35 20.45 -7.95
CA THR A 455 8.38 19.95 -9.34
C THR A 455 7.10 20.33 -10.11
N PHE A 456 6.48 21.46 -9.77
CA PHE A 456 5.38 22.01 -10.58
C PHE A 456 5.87 22.44 -11.97
N ASN A 457 5.11 22.07 -12.99
CA ASN A 457 5.16 22.71 -14.31
C ASN A 457 3.99 23.70 -14.47
N GLU A 458 3.96 24.45 -15.58
CA GLU A 458 2.96 25.51 -15.79
C GLU A 458 1.50 25.01 -15.67
N PRO A 459 1.07 23.90 -16.32
CA PRO A 459 -0.29 23.40 -16.13
C PRO A 459 -0.62 23.02 -14.68
N GLN A 460 0.35 22.49 -13.93
CA GLN A 460 0.15 22.10 -12.54
C GLN A 460 0.03 23.33 -11.61
N ILE A 461 0.72 24.43 -11.91
CA ILE A 461 0.52 25.70 -11.20
C ILE A 461 -0.92 26.19 -11.39
N GLU A 462 -1.49 26.05 -12.59
CA GLU A 462 -2.90 26.39 -12.82
C GLU A 462 -3.86 25.50 -12.03
N TRP A 463 -3.51 24.23 -11.76
CA TRP A 463 -4.30 23.37 -10.86
C TRP A 463 -4.34 23.93 -9.43
N PHE A 464 -3.20 24.41 -8.91
CA PHE A 464 -3.15 25.08 -7.62
C PHE A 464 -3.99 26.36 -7.61
N LYS A 465 -3.78 27.26 -8.58
CA LYS A 465 -4.53 28.54 -8.68
C LYS A 465 -6.04 28.32 -8.72
N ASN A 466 -6.50 27.35 -9.51
CA ASN A 466 -7.92 27.04 -9.64
C ASN A 466 -8.48 26.22 -8.48
N GLY A 467 -7.64 25.79 -7.52
CA GLY A 467 -8.02 25.02 -6.34
C GLY A 467 -8.05 23.51 -6.53
N SER A 468 -8.04 23.03 -7.78
CA SER A 468 -7.78 21.64 -8.17
C SER A 468 -7.63 21.52 -9.70
N ALA A 469 -7.10 20.41 -10.18
CA ALA A 469 -7.08 20.08 -11.60
C ALA A 469 -8.50 19.89 -12.16
N LEU A 470 -9.44 19.38 -11.36
CA LEU A 470 -10.84 19.23 -11.73
C LEU A 470 -11.50 20.59 -11.98
N ASN A 471 -11.19 21.59 -11.15
CA ASN A 471 -11.66 22.95 -11.34
C ASN A 471 -11.07 23.58 -12.62
N THR A 472 -9.79 23.35 -12.93
CA THR A 472 -9.18 23.79 -14.18
C THR A 472 -9.89 23.19 -15.40
N MET A 473 -10.17 21.88 -15.37
CA MET A 473 -10.92 21.21 -16.43
C MET A 473 -12.33 21.78 -16.59
N ALA A 474 -13.05 22.01 -15.48
CA ALA A 474 -14.39 22.59 -15.49
C ALA A 474 -14.42 24.03 -16.01
N LYS A 475 -13.39 24.83 -15.74
CA LYS A 475 -13.23 26.17 -16.33
C LYS A 475 -13.00 26.10 -17.84
N ALA A 476 -12.14 25.18 -18.29
CA ALA A 476 -11.82 25.02 -19.71
C ALA A 476 -13.03 24.56 -20.54
N ALA A 477 -13.96 23.78 -19.98
CA ALA A 477 -15.17 23.32 -20.67
C ALA A 477 -16.29 24.37 -20.78
N LYS A 478 -16.18 25.50 -20.06
CA LYS A 478 -17.15 26.62 -20.13
C LYS A 478 -16.77 27.68 -21.17
N ASN A 479 -15.51 27.69 -21.57
CA ASN A 479 -14.97 28.50 -22.66
C ASN A 479 -15.01 27.69 -23.96
#